data_AF-A0A554JEW0-F1
#
_entry.id   AF-A0A554JEW0-F1
#
_cell.length_a   1.000
_cell.length_b   1.000
_cell.length_c   1.000
_cell.angle_alpha   90.00
_cell.angle_beta   90.00
_cell.angle_gamma   90.00
#
_symmetry.space_group_name_H-M   'P 1'
#
loop_
_entity.id
_entity.type
_entity.pdbx_description
1 polymer ?
#
loop_
_entity_poly.entity_id
_entity_poly.type
_entity_poly.pdbx_seq_one_letter_code
_entity_poly.pdbx_strand_id
1 'polypeptide(L)'
;MPTINQLLKRKRTKTARKPKSVALMRTFNTLKNRPNFFPSPFKRGVCTKVTTKTPKKPNSAIRKIARVRLTNGMEVTAYVPGMGHTLQ
;
A
#
# COMPACT_ATOMS: atom_id res chain seq x y z
N MET A 1 19.62 16.48 -28.93
CA MET A 1 18.85 17.56 -28.28
C MET A 1 17.61 17.83 -29.14
N PRO A 2 16.38 17.85 -28.59
CA PRO A 2 15.19 18.07 -29.41
C PRO A 2 15.08 19.53 -29.89
N THR A 3 14.60 19.74 -31.11
CA THR A 3 14.40 21.09 -31.69
C THR A 3 13.13 21.75 -31.15
N ILE A 4 13.04 23.09 -31.25
CA ILE A 4 11.86 23.85 -30.80
C ILE A 4 10.59 23.35 -31.50
N ASN A 5 10.65 23.09 -32.81
CA ASN A 5 9.53 22.55 -33.58
C ASN A 5 9.10 21.14 -33.13
N GLN A 6 10.04 20.31 -32.64
CA GLN A 6 9.71 19.00 -32.05
C GLN A 6 8.99 19.15 -30.70
N LEU A 7 9.37 20.14 -29.89
CA LEU A 7 8.71 20.43 -28.61
C LEU A 7 7.31 21.05 -28.79
N LEU A 8 7.13 21.85 -29.85
CA LEU A 8 5.82 22.37 -30.25
C LEU A 8 4.88 21.24 -30.71
N LYS A 9 5.38 20.31 -31.53
CA LYS A 9 4.62 19.14 -32.00
C LYS A 9 4.39 18.09 -30.90
N ARG A 10 5.36 17.88 -30.01
CA ARG A 10 5.32 16.89 -28.91
C ARG A 10 5.83 17.52 -27.62
N LYS A 11 4.89 17.92 -26.77
CA LYS A 11 5.19 18.52 -25.46
C LYS A 11 5.92 17.52 -24.57
N ARG A 12 6.88 18.01 -23.77
CA ARG A 12 7.48 17.21 -22.70
C ARG A 12 6.43 16.93 -21.63
N THR A 13 6.33 15.68 -21.21
CA THR A 13 5.45 15.26 -20.11
C THR A 13 6.30 14.78 -18.93
N LYS A 14 5.82 15.06 -17.71
CA LYS A 14 6.42 14.50 -16.50
C LYS A 14 6.00 13.04 -16.38
N THR A 15 6.93 12.17 -16.03
CA THR A 15 6.62 10.76 -15.76
C THR A 15 5.83 10.64 -14.46
N ALA A 16 4.69 9.94 -14.50
CA ALA A 16 3.89 9.69 -13.31
C ALA A 16 4.57 8.64 -12.40
N ARG A 17 4.63 8.91 -11.10
CA ARG A 17 5.14 7.97 -10.10
C ARG A 17 3.99 7.27 -9.40
N LYS A 18 4.11 5.94 -9.23
CA LYS A 18 3.14 5.17 -8.44
C LYS A 18 3.44 5.35 -6.95
N PRO A 19 2.42 5.63 -6.12
CA PRO A 19 2.60 5.74 -4.67
C PRO A 19 2.89 4.36 -4.07
N LYS A 20 3.68 4.32 -2.99
CA LYS A 20 4.06 3.07 -2.32
C LYS A 20 2.91 2.43 -1.53
N SER A 21 1.97 3.24 -1.02
CA SER A 21 0.87 2.83 -0.14
C SER A 21 -0.50 2.85 -0.83
N VAL A 22 -0.61 2.15 -1.97
CA VAL A 22 -1.85 2.13 -2.80
C VAL A 22 -3.09 1.69 -2.00
N ALA A 23 -2.93 0.76 -1.06
CA ALA A 23 -4.02 0.24 -0.24
C ALA A 23 -4.67 1.31 0.67
N LEU A 24 -3.94 2.35 1.07
CA LEU A 24 -4.48 3.45 1.86
C LEU A 24 -5.12 4.55 1.00
N MET A 25 -4.83 4.56 -0.30
CA MET A 25 -5.35 5.55 -1.24
C MET A 25 -6.70 5.17 -1.85
N ARG A 26 -7.07 3.90 -1.80
CA ARG A 26 -8.32 3.38 -2.37
C ARG A 26 -9.34 3.06 -1.29
N THR A 27 -10.61 3.35 -1.57
CA THR A 27 -11.76 2.89 -0.80
C THR A 27 -12.67 2.04 -1.70
N PHE A 28 -13.63 1.35 -1.12
CA PHE A 28 -14.63 0.60 -1.87
C PHE A 28 -15.99 1.23 -1.69
N ASN A 29 -16.65 1.59 -2.80
CA ASN A 29 -18.02 2.09 -2.78
C ASN A 29 -18.96 0.89 -2.94
N THR A 30 -19.68 0.55 -1.87
CA THR A 30 -20.60 -0.58 -1.82
C THR A 30 -21.83 -0.36 -2.70
N LEU A 31 -22.39 0.86 -2.72
CA LEU A 31 -23.58 1.20 -3.52
C LEU A 31 -23.33 1.05 -5.03
N LYS A 32 -22.14 1.43 -5.48
CA LYS A 32 -21.73 1.36 -6.90
C LYS A 32 -20.86 0.15 -7.21
N ASN A 33 -20.67 -0.75 -6.23
CA ASN A 33 -19.82 -1.95 -6.30
C ASN A 33 -18.47 -1.71 -7.00
N ARG A 34 -17.78 -0.61 -6.70
CA ARG A 34 -16.56 -0.20 -7.40
C ARG A 34 -15.54 0.45 -6.47
N PRO A 35 -14.23 0.27 -6.72
CA PRO A 35 -13.21 1.00 -5.99
C PRO A 35 -13.29 2.50 -6.32
N ASN A 36 -13.11 3.34 -5.32
CA ASN A 36 -12.99 4.79 -5.47
C ASN A 36 -11.64 5.27 -4.92
N PHE A 37 -11.12 6.35 -5.49
CA PHE A 37 -9.92 7.00 -4.97
C PHE A 37 -10.31 7.92 -3.82
N PHE A 38 -9.88 7.55 -2.62
CA PHE A 38 -10.10 8.33 -1.40
C PHE A 38 -8.92 8.08 -0.45
N PRO A 39 -7.91 8.97 -0.45
CA PRO A 39 -6.75 8.84 0.40
C PRO A 39 -7.12 9.04 1.86
N SER A 40 -6.69 8.11 2.71
CA SER A 40 -6.92 8.16 4.14
C SER A 40 -5.63 7.82 4.87
N PRO A 41 -5.31 8.51 6.00
CA PRO A 41 -4.11 8.22 6.77
C PRO A 41 -4.13 6.80 7.35
N PHE A 42 -5.29 6.32 7.78
CA PHE A 42 -5.47 4.98 8.35
C PHE A 42 -6.76 4.34 7.85
N LYS A 43 -6.75 3.03 7.63
CA LYS A 43 -7.95 2.23 7.33
C LYS A 43 -8.05 1.09 8.32
N ARG A 44 -9.26 0.88 8.85
CA ARG A 44 -9.57 -0.29 9.67
C ARG A 44 -9.43 -1.56 8.84
N GLY A 45 -9.06 -2.65 9.50
CA GLY A 45 -9.04 -3.98 8.91
C GLY A 45 -9.14 -5.05 9.99
N VAL A 46 -9.38 -6.27 9.55
CA VAL A 46 -9.44 -7.47 10.40
C VAL A 46 -8.21 -8.31 10.10
N CYS A 47 -7.57 -8.84 11.15
CA CYS A 47 -6.45 -9.76 10.97
C CYS A 47 -6.96 -11.11 10.47
N THR A 48 -6.34 -11.64 9.42
CA THR A 48 -6.66 -12.97 8.87
C THR A 48 -5.64 -14.02 9.27
N LYS A 49 -4.39 -13.62 9.52
CA LYS A 49 -3.32 -14.51 9.95
C LYS A 49 -2.22 -13.74 10.66
N VAL A 50 -1.86 -14.17 11.86
CA VAL A 50 -0.68 -13.66 12.59
C VAL A 50 0.49 -14.61 12.37
N THR A 51 1.64 -14.09 11.91
CA THR A 51 2.85 -14.89 11.70
C THR A 51 4.11 -14.11 12.01
N THR A 52 5.26 -14.77 11.98
CA THR A 52 6.57 -14.13 12.08
C THR A 52 7.37 -14.32 10.79
N LYS A 53 8.27 -13.37 10.50
CA LYS A 53 9.15 -13.42 9.32
C LYS A 53 10.56 -12.94 9.66
N THR A 54 11.57 -13.62 9.15
CA THR A 54 12.96 -13.19 9.26
C THR A 54 13.28 -12.09 8.22
N PRO A 55 14.03 -11.04 8.58
CA PRO A 55 14.44 -10.01 7.63
C PRO A 55 15.49 -10.57 6.64
N LYS A 56 15.73 -9.85 5.55
CA LYS A 56 16.85 -10.16 4.65
C LYS A 56 18.17 -9.88 5.36
N LYS A 57 19.22 -10.65 5.01
CA LYS A 57 20.62 -10.38 5.41
C LYS A 57 20.98 -8.91 5.15
N PRO A 58 21.83 -8.27 5.97
CA PRO A 58 22.66 -8.83 7.06
C PRO A 58 21.93 -8.96 8.40
N ASN A 59 20.70 -8.44 8.48
CA ASN A 59 19.98 -8.39 9.75
C ASN A 59 19.46 -9.78 10.14
N SER A 60 19.50 -10.07 11.44
CA SER A 60 18.90 -11.26 12.04
C SER A 60 17.91 -10.84 13.12
N ALA A 61 16.64 -11.24 12.97
CA ALA A 61 15.56 -10.98 13.94
C ALA A 61 14.32 -11.80 13.59
N ILE A 62 13.38 -11.91 14.52
CA ILE A 62 12.02 -12.41 14.26
C ILE A 62 11.07 -11.22 14.22
N ARG A 63 10.59 -10.83 13.03
CA ARG A 63 9.63 -9.72 12.86
C ARG A 63 8.21 -10.24 12.98
N LYS A 64 7.42 -9.68 13.91
CA LYS A 64 5.99 -9.98 14.07
C LYS A 64 5.21 -9.30 12.96
N ILE A 65 4.45 -10.07 12.20
CA ILE A 65 3.66 -9.59 11.07
C ILE A 65 2.24 -10.14 11.13
N ALA A 66 1.32 -9.43 10.48
CA ALA A 66 -0.07 -9.84 10.37
C ALA A 66 -0.53 -9.67 8.92
N ARG A 67 -1.27 -10.65 8.39
CA ARG A 67 -2.12 -10.44 7.22
C ARG A 67 -3.40 -9.76 7.70
N VAL A 68 -3.75 -8.65 7.06
CA VAL A 68 -4.88 -7.80 7.43
C VAL A 68 -5.72 -7.53 6.19
N ARG A 69 -7.02 -7.81 6.27
CA ARG A 69 -8.00 -7.43 5.25
C ARG A 69 -8.60 -6.08 5.62
N LEU A 70 -8.35 -5.07 4.79
CA LEU A 70 -8.83 -3.70 5.01
C LEU A 70 -10.29 -3.55 4.60
N THR A 71 -10.94 -2.47 5.06
CA THR A 71 -12.33 -2.14 4.69
C THR A 71 -12.58 -1.98 3.19
N ASN A 72 -11.54 -1.70 2.39
CA ASN A 72 -11.63 -1.63 0.94
C ASN A 72 -11.51 -3.01 0.25
N GLY A 73 -11.45 -4.09 1.03
CA GLY A 73 -11.35 -5.47 0.54
C GLY A 73 -9.93 -5.93 0.21
N MET A 74 -8.94 -5.03 0.24
CA MET A 74 -7.55 -5.39 -0.07
C MET A 74 -6.89 -6.10 1.12
N GLU A 75 -6.13 -7.16 0.84
CA GLU A 75 -5.31 -7.82 1.85
C GLU A 75 -3.86 -7.34 1.82
N VAL A 76 -3.36 -6.91 2.97
CA VAL A 76 -2.02 -6.35 3.13
C VAL A 76 -1.29 -7.09 4.24
N THR A 77 0.04 -7.19 4.12
CA THR A 77 0.90 -7.64 5.21
C THR A 77 1.37 -6.43 6.01
N ALA A 78 0.99 -6.36 7.28
CA ALA A 78 1.34 -5.29 8.20
C ALA A 78 2.36 -5.76 9.24
N TYR A 79 3.21 -4.84 9.69
CA TYR A 79 4.12 -5.06 10.83
C TYR A 79 3.36 -4.79 12.13
N VAL A 80 3.59 -5.63 13.15
CA VAL A 80 3.04 -5.42 14.49
C VAL A 80 4.15 -4.83 15.38
N PRO A 81 4.04 -3.55 15.79
CA PRO A 81 5.06 -2.91 16.62
C PRO A 81 4.99 -3.38 18.08
N GLY A 82 6.08 -3.17 18.82
CA GLY A 82 6.16 -3.52 20.24
C GLY A 82 6.63 -4.95 20.52
N MET A 83 6.81 -5.27 21.81
CA MET A 83 7.31 -6.58 22.24
C MET A 83 6.21 -7.64 22.41
N GLY A 84 5.01 -7.28 22.86
CA GLY A 84 3.85 -8.19 22.98
C GLY A 84 2.70 -7.79 22.06
N HIS A 85 1.82 -8.73 21.71
CA HIS A 85 0.54 -8.44 21.05
C HIS A 85 -0.55 -9.41 21.50
N THR A 86 -1.79 -8.95 21.49
CA THR A 86 -3.00 -9.75 21.80
C THR A 86 -3.72 -10.24 20.54
N LEU A 87 -3.15 -10.00 19.35
CA LEU A 87 -3.70 -10.49 18.08
C LEU A 87 -3.63 -12.02 18.03
N GLN A 88 -4.76 -12.66 17.70
CA GLN A 88 -4.94 -14.11 17.55
C GLN A 88 -5.34 -14.45 16.11
#